data_AF-A0A7X6VR71-F1
#
_entry.id   AF-A0A7X6VR71-F1
#
_cell.length_a   1.000
_cell.length_b   1.000
_cell.length_c   1.000
_cell.angle_alpha   90.00
_cell.angle_beta   90.00
_cell.angle_gamma   90.00
#
_symmetry.space_group_name_H-M   'P 1'
#
loop_
_entity.id
_entity.type
_entity.pdbx_description
1 polymer ?
#
loop_
_entity_poly.entity_id
_entity_poly.type
_entity_poly.pdbx_seq_one_letter_code
_entity_poly.pdbx_strand_id
1 'polypeptide(L)'
;MSILHSLKSNIEQNLKLWIILWLLLLLNAFTFFSLSRGFSFWLCLVFLLIALICISILIQLAQVPQEKPIEILEEVKADVDELMKEIKPLCEEIFNRETTKVIDPFMEDLQKDFFKGINWLWENIDDFITMVQDNLGDVDTILQLFTTVTEEKHKLAQDLMDSVGAIDQSLLNLHKSKEKDFILLSENLDIKKSNLIAGLEKEKELFYEYIYKVLIEQSQNEEDFDPTEHFNTYKLGDQFAGIVEKSMESRLSSFHETTIEFLEDFSSDVVGRMQKNVNQLLNAFRDNQVVLEKLLNECRSENNLLIRRINELLEKNSYLQEKASEILVTLAWQDILVEKRWQEIKEKLYLVKDLVENNVDAEVFDYIKEVVDKEVPGISYMIKQADGAVFYKNLLDAELVYQVYQGQKLKDVLENGVQVLLQYIRPVEMLINSSIRLNEYGLKLRKNLAKRTKAGEFNETFNKVISLVEQDNPKLNGYLDNLFPKAFISFCNSPYVKKKPDSLNIAAWSIFLSLIDNENNNDEIYILVGLLLVAHELRNRYIHPFKSSLIQLEDEDQIDIIRYITYRLVNLIIRNELKGTTSMSYKYK
;
A
#
# COMPACT_ATOMS: atom_id res chain seq x y z
N MET A 1 -12.36 -12.11 60.15
CA MET A 1 -12.72 -10.69 60.02
C MET A 1 -12.48 -10.12 58.58
N SER A 2 -12.11 -10.93 57.57
CA SER A 2 -11.83 -10.41 56.21
C SER A 2 -12.93 -10.61 55.15
N ILE A 3 -13.81 -11.61 55.28
CA ILE A 3 -14.83 -11.90 54.25
C ILE A 3 -15.98 -10.88 54.24
N LEU A 4 -16.46 -10.47 55.42
CA LEU A 4 -17.53 -9.46 55.56
C LEU A 4 -17.09 -8.09 55.04
N HIS A 5 -15.81 -7.74 55.21
CA HIS A 5 -15.27 -6.47 54.74
C HIS A 5 -15.06 -6.47 53.22
N SER A 6 -14.61 -7.59 52.64
CA SER A 6 -14.48 -7.74 51.19
C SER A 6 -15.82 -7.80 50.47
N LEU A 7 -16.83 -8.43 51.08
CA LEU A 7 -18.20 -8.47 50.55
C LEU A 7 -18.85 -7.09 50.58
N LYS A 8 -18.68 -6.35 51.68
CA LYS A 8 -19.18 -4.99 51.79
C LYS A 8 -18.56 -4.07 50.72
N SER A 9 -17.23 -4.11 50.57
CA SER A 9 -16.51 -3.31 49.55
C SER A 9 -16.92 -3.69 48.11
N ASN A 10 -17.17 -4.97 47.84
CA ASN A 10 -17.64 -5.40 46.52
C ASN A 10 -19.09 -4.96 46.23
N ILE A 11 -19.97 -5.01 47.25
CA ILE A 11 -21.36 -4.49 47.16
C ILE A 11 -21.35 -2.97 46.94
N GLU A 12 -20.44 -2.24 47.57
CA GLU A 12 -20.26 -0.79 47.42
C GLU A 12 -19.90 -0.40 45.97
N GLN A 13 -18.94 -1.08 45.34
CA GLN A 13 -18.53 -0.78 43.96
C GLN A 13 -19.53 -1.22 42.89
N ASN A 14 -20.32 -2.27 43.16
CA ASN A 14 -21.15 -2.94 42.15
C ASN A 14 -22.63 -3.09 42.56
N LEU A 15 -23.20 -2.13 43.29
CA LEU A 15 -24.57 -2.18 43.83
C LEU A 15 -25.62 -2.63 42.80
N LYS A 16 -25.60 -2.08 41.59
CA LYS A 16 -26.58 -2.41 40.53
C LYS A 16 -26.54 -3.90 40.16
N LEU A 17 -25.35 -4.48 40.06
CA LEU A 17 -25.16 -5.90 39.79
C LEU A 17 -25.67 -6.77 40.94
N TRP A 18 -25.42 -6.37 42.18
CA TRP A 18 -25.91 -7.09 43.37
C TRP A 18 -27.44 -7.05 43.50
N ILE A 19 -28.08 -5.91 43.18
CA ILE A 19 -29.54 -5.80 43.13
C ILE A 19 -30.12 -6.71 42.03
N ILE A 20 -29.52 -6.72 40.84
CA ILE A 20 -29.96 -7.57 39.73
C ILE A 20 -29.81 -9.05 40.09
N LEU A 21 -28.66 -9.44 40.64
CA LEU A 21 -28.39 -10.82 41.06
C LEU A 21 -29.37 -11.27 42.16
N TRP A 22 -29.67 -10.40 43.12
CA TRP A 22 -30.66 -10.68 44.15
C TRP A 22 -32.06 -10.89 43.57
N LEU A 23 -32.51 -10.00 42.67
CA LEU A 23 -33.81 -10.13 42.00
C LEU A 23 -33.90 -11.43 41.19
N LEU A 24 -32.81 -11.82 40.51
CA LEU A 24 -32.75 -13.07 39.73
C LEU A 24 -32.84 -14.31 40.63
N LEU A 25 -32.16 -14.30 41.79
CA LEU A 25 -32.21 -15.37 42.77
C LEU A 25 -33.63 -15.49 43.38
N LEU A 26 -34.23 -14.35 43.69
CA LEU A 26 -35.58 -14.26 44.25
C LEU A 26 -36.65 -14.70 43.23
N LEU A 27 -36.47 -14.37 41.95
CA LEU A 27 -37.33 -14.85 40.85
C LEU A 27 -37.22 -16.37 40.68
N ASN A 28 -36.00 -16.93 40.72
CA ASN A 28 -35.78 -18.37 40.65
C ASN A 28 -36.35 -19.13 41.86
N ALA A 29 -36.25 -18.56 43.05
CA ALA A 29 -36.89 -19.12 44.24
C ALA A 29 -38.42 -19.06 44.14
N PHE A 30 -38.96 -17.93 43.66
CA PHE A 30 -40.40 -17.76 43.44
C PHE A 30 -40.95 -18.78 42.44
N THR A 31 -40.27 -18.99 41.30
CA THR A 31 -40.70 -19.97 40.30
C THR A 31 -40.65 -21.39 40.85
N PHE A 32 -39.61 -21.76 41.59
CA PHE A 32 -39.51 -23.06 42.26
C PHE A 32 -40.66 -23.31 43.27
N PHE A 33 -40.98 -22.31 44.09
CA PHE A 33 -42.09 -22.41 45.04
C PHE A 33 -43.46 -22.42 44.35
N SER A 34 -43.65 -21.61 43.32
CA SER A 34 -44.90 -21.55 42.55
C SER A 34 -45.15 -22.85 41.77
N LEU A 35 -44.09 -23.52 41.29
CA LEU A 35 -44.19 -24.81 40.59
C LEU A 35 -44.41 -25.98 41.55
N SER A 36 -43.82 -25.95 42.76
CA SER A 36 -43.93 -27.07 43.72
C SER A 36 -45.21 -27.07 44.55
N ARG A 37 -45.78 -25.90 44.87
CA ARG A 37 -46.97 -25.77 45.75
C ARG A 37 -48.15 -25.04 45.12
N GLY A 38 -48.02 -24.60 43.86
CA GLY A 38 -49.05 -23.85 43.14
C GLY A 38 -48.97 -22.34 43.38
N PHE A 39 -49.41 -21.57 42.40
CA PHE A 39 -49.40 -20.11 42.45
C PHE A 39 -50.42 -19.59 43.48
N SER A 40 -49.97 -18.71 44.37
CA SER A 40 -50.83 -18.02 45.34
C SER A 40 -50.50 -16.53 45.36
N PHE A 41 -51.53 -15.69 45.40
CA PHE A 41 -51.38 -14.24 45.49
C PHE A 41 -50.59 -13.82 46.74
N TRP A 42 -50.79 -14.52 47.86
CA TRP A 42 -50.03 -14.29 49.10
C TRP A 42 -48.55 -14.60 48.95
N LEU A 43 -48.21 -15.61 48.15
CA LEU A 43 -46.82 -15.98 47.88
C LEU A 43 -46.13 -14.87 47.07
N CYS A 44 -46.82 -14.29 46.09
CA CYS A 44 -46.31 -13.13 45.35
C CYS A 44 -46.06 -11.92 46.28
N LEU A 45 -47.01 -11.62 47.18
CA LEU A 45 -46.88 -10.49 48.11
C LEU A 45 -45.71 -10.65 49.08
N VAL A 46 -45.48 -11.87 49.60
CA VAL A 46 -44.33 -12.17 50.47
C VAL A 46 -43.01 -11.98 49.74
N PHE A 47 -42.87 -12.51 48.52
CA PHE A 47 -41.64 -12.36 47.73
C PHE A 47 -41.38 -10.90 47.35
N LEU A 48 -42.42 -10.11 47.08
CA LEU A 48 -42.30 -8.68 46.80
C LEU A 48 -41.82 -7.90 48.03
N LEU A 49 -42.33 -8.21 49.22
CA LEU A 49 -41.83 -7.62 50.48
C LEU A 49 -40.36 -7.99 50.75
N ILE A 50 -39.98 -9.25 50.52
CA ILE A 50 -38.59 -9.70 50.69
C ILE A 50 -37.66 -8.97 49.71
N ALA A 51 -38.11 -8.77 48.46
CA ALA A 51 -37.35 -8.01 47.46
C ALA A 51 -37.14 -6.56 47.93
N LEU A 52 -38.18 -5.89 48.38
CA LEU A 52 -38.10 -4.50 48.87
C LEU A 52 -37.20 -4.37 50.10
N ILE A 53 -37.34 -5.27 51.08
CA ILE A 53 -36.52 -5.26 52.29
C ILE A 53 -35.05 -5.46 51.96
N CYS A 54 -34.71 -6.43 51.11
CA CYS A 54 -33.31 -6.69 50.78
C CYS A 54 -32.70 -5.62 49.86
N ILE A 55 -33.47 -5.03 48.94
CA ILE A 55 -33.03 -3.84 48.19
C ILE A 55 -32.76 -2.69 49.17
N SER A 56 -33.63 -2.48 50.14
CA SER A 56 -33.44 -1.43 51.15
C SER A 56 -32.20 -1.68 52.02
N ILE A 57 -31.94 -2.93 52.42
CA ILE A 57 -30.73 -3.33 53.15
C ILE A 57 -29.47 -3.18 52.28
N LEU A 58 -29.51 -3.56 51.00
CA LEU A 58 -28.37 -3.39 50.08
C LEU A 58 -28.06 -1.91 49.85
N ILE A 59 -29.08 -1.07 49.69
CA ILE A 59 -28.92 0.38 49.60
C ILE A 59 -28.32 0.92 50.91
N GLN A 60 -28.79 0.45 52.07
CA GLN A 60 -28.28 0.89 53.37
C GLN A 60 -26.85 0.40 53.67
N LEU A 61 -26.47 -0.78 53.16
CA LEU A 61 -25.09 -1.30 53.28
C LEU A 61 -24.12 -0.62 52.32
N ALA A 62 -24.62 -0.16 51.17
CA ALA A 62 -23.87 0.62 50.19
C ALA A 62 -23.95 2.13 50.42
N GLN A 63 -24.72 2.60 51.41
CA GLN A 63 -24.56 3.93 51.96
C GLN A 63 -23.19 3.96 52.64
N VAL A 64 -22.21 4.44 51.89
CA VAL A 64 -21.03 5.11 52.44
C VAL A 64 -21.57 6.05 53.54
N PRO A 65 -20.94 6.21 54.73
CA PRO A 65 -21.05 7.52 55.36
C PRO A 65 -20.69 8.46 54.22
N GLN A 66 -21.63 9.28 53.74
CA GLN A 66 -21.28 10.28 52.74
C GLN A 66 -19.97 10.85 53.26
N GLU A 67 -18.89 10.71 52.47
CA GLU A 67 -17.82 11.70 52.59
C GLU A 67 -18.64 12.97 52.65
N LYS A 68 -18.67 13.60 53.84
CA LYS A 68 -19.17 14.95 53.93
C LYS A 68 -18.54 15.59 52.71
N PRO A 69 -19.30 16.22 51.79
CA PRO A 69 -18.67 16.95 50.72
C PRO A 69 -17.58 17.72 51.43
N ILE A 70 -16.31 17.43 51.10
CA ILE A 70 -15.22 18.02 51.84
C ILE A 70 -15.60 19.49 51.86
N GLU A 71 -15.79 20.07 53.03
CA GLU A 71 -15.90 21.52 53.11
C GLU A 71 -14.51 21.95 52.69
N ILE A 72 -14.30 22.00 51.38
CA ILE A 72 -13.11 22.55 50.78
C ILE A 72 -13.19 23.98 51.29
N LEU A 73 -12.34 24.29 52.26
CA LEU A 73 -12.14 25.66 52.68
C LEU A 73 -11.96 26.46 51.38
N GLU A 74 -12.79 27.50 51.17
CA GLU A 74 -12.72 28.33 49.96
C GLU A 74 -11.28 28.80 49.71
N GLU A 75 -10.49 28.97 50.77
CA GLU A 75 -9.05 29.25 50.77
C GLU A 75 -8.23 28.14 50.08
N VAL A 76 -8.36 26.87 50.49
CA VAL A 76 -7.65 25.73 49.86
C VAL A 76 -8.00 25.59 48.38
N LYS A 77 -9.25 25.86 48.01
CA LYS A 77 -9.66 25.87 46.61
C LYS A 77 -9.02 27.01 45.83
N ALA A 78 -8.95 28.20 46.43
CA ALA A 78 -8.34 29.37 45.81
C ALA A 78 -6.83 29.16 45.57
N ASP A 79 -6.13 28.55 46.52
CA ASP A 79 -4.69 28.27 46.43
C ASP A 79 -4.38 27.22 45.35
N VAL A 80 -5.17 26.13 45.30
CA VAL A 80 -5.06 25.13 44.22
C VAL A 80 -5.43 25.71 42.86
N ASP A 81 -6.45 26.57 42.78
CA ASP A 81 -6.83 27.26 41.55
C ASP A 81 -5.73 28.24 41.09
N GLU A 82 -4.99 28.86 42.01
CA GLU A 82 -3.85 29.73 41.72
C GLU A 82 -2.66 28.94 41.17
N LEU A 83 -2.29 27.81 41.77
CA LEU A 83 -1.25 26.92 41.23
C LEU A 83 -1.61 26.35 39.88
N MET A 84 -2.89 25.99 39.68
CA MET A 84 -3.35 25.52 38.37
C MET A 84 -3.26 26.61 37.29
N LYS A 85 -3.31 27.91 37.66
CA LYS A 85 -3.04 29.00 36.70
C LYS A 85 -1.57 29.06 36.28
N GLU A 86 -0.65 28.54 37.08
CA GLU A 86 0.77 28.44 36.75
C GLU A 86 1.12 27.13 36.03
N ILE A 87 0.54 26.01 36.47
CA ILE A 87 0.82 24.67 35.91
C ILE A 87 0.23 24.52 34.50
N LYS A 88 -1.01 25.00 34.27
CA LYS A 88 -1.67 24.89 32.95
C LYS A 88 -0.87 25.51 31.80
N PRO A 89 -0.39 26.77 31.85
CA PRO A 89 0.36 27.35 30.74
C PRO A 89 1.68 26.61 30.47
N LEU A 90 2.36 26.13 31.51
CA LEU A 90 3.58 25.32 31.35
C LEU A 90 3.28 23.98 30.65
N CYS A 91 2.22 23.29 31.06
CA CYS A 91 1.79 22.06 30.41
C CYS A 91 1.28 22.31 28.99
N GLU A 92 0.63 23.44 28.72
CA GLU A 92 0.18 23.82 27.38
C GLU A 92 1.37 24.05 26.43
N GLU A 93 2.42 24.72 26.91
CA GLU A 93 3.66 24.89 26.15
C GLU A 93 4.34 23.54 25.86
N ILE A 94 4.43 22.67 26.87
CA ILE A 94 4.99 21.32 26.72
C ILE A 94 4.15 20.49 25.75
N PHE A 95 2.82 20.51 25.87
CA PHE A 95 1.91 19.80 24.98
C PHE A 95 2.13 20.23 23.53
N ASN A 96 2.11 21.53 23.26
CA ASN A 96 2.29 22.06 21.91
C ASN A 96 3.68 21.72 21.38
N ARG A 97 4.72 21.83 22.20
CA ARG A 97 6.09 21.50 21.81
C ARG A 97 6.24 20.03 21.45
N GLU A 98 5.82 19.11 22.32
CA GLU A 98 5.98 17.67 22.07
C GLU A 98 5.08 17.19 20.92
N THR A 99 3.86 17.73 20.82
CA THR A 99 2.94 17.44 19.71
C THR A 99 3.53 17.89 18.37
N THR A 100 4.02 19.14 18.28
CA THR A 100 4.62 19.69 17.06
C THR A 100 5.89 18.92 16.69
N LYS A 101 6.75 18.63 17.66
CA LYS A 101 8.04 17.93 17.47
C LYS A 101 7.88 16.53 16.90
N VAL A 102 6.80 15.82 17.21
CA VAL A 102 6.56 14.44 16.75
C VAL A 102 5.61 14.39 15.56
N ILE A 103 4.49 15.12 15.60
CA ILE A 103 3.45 15.03 14.57
C ILE A 103 3.88 15.74 13.29
N ASP A 104 4.54 16.91 13.36
CA ASP A 104 4.85 17.67 12.14
C ASP A 104 5.83 16.94 11.22
N PRO A 105 6.99 16.43 11.69
CA PRO A 105 7.89 15.67 10.83
C PRO A 105 7.24 14.42 10.26
N PHE A 106 6.44 13.73 11.07
CA PHE A 106 5.71 12.55 10.63
C PHE A 106 4.69 12.89 9.54
N MET A 107 3.95 13.99 9.69
CA MET A 107 2.99 14.46 8.69
C MET A 107 3.67 14.94 7.41
N GLU A 108 4.82 15.62 7.52
CA GLU A 108 5.62 16.04 6.36
C GLU A 108 6.11 14.83 5.56
N ASP A 109 6.64 13.80 6.23
CA ASP A 109 7.08 12.55 5.60
C ASP A 109 5.92 11.85 4.89
N LEU A 110 4.76 11.74 5.56
CA LEU A 110 3.55 11.19 4.97
C LEU A 110 3.08 11.98 3.75
N GLN A 111 2.94 13.31 3.87
CA GLN A 111 2.54 14.18 2.77
C GLN A 111 3.46 14.01 1.56
N LYS A 112 4.78 14.00 1.79
CA LYS A 112 5.77 13.82 0.74
C LYS A 112 5.64 12.47 0.04
N ASP A 113 5.54 11.37 0.79
CA ASP A 113 5.38 10.03 0.23
C ASP A 113 4.07 9.90 -0.57
N PHE A 114 2.98 10.49 -0.08
CA PHE A 114 1.67 10.40 -0.73
C PHE A 114 1.57 11.30 -1.96
N PHE A 115 2.10 12.51 -1.93
CA PHE A 115 2.16 13.40 -3.09
C PHE A 115 3.00 12.77 -4.20
N LYS A 116 4.09 12.11 -3.82
CA LYS A 116 4.91 11.34 -4.75
C LYS A 116 4.12 10.18 -5.37
N GLY A 117 3.39 9.42 -4.55
CA GLY A 117 2.50 8.35 -5.03
C GLY A 117 1.46 8.85 -6.04
N ILE A 118 0.76 9.94 -5.73
CA ILE A 118 -0.21 10.54 -6.67
C ILE A 118 0.49 10.97 -7.97
N ASN A 119 1.65 11.63 -7.88
CA ASN A 119 2.41 12.02 -9.07
C ASN A 119 2.74 10.81 -9.96
N TRP A 120 3.19 9.71 -9.38
CA TRP A 120 3.48 8.48 -10.12
C TRP A 120 2.26 7.90 -10.85
N LEU A 121 1.05 8.01 -10.27
CA LEU A 121 -0.18 7.62 -10.96
C LEU A 121 -0.48 8.51 -12.18
N TRP A 122 -0.15 9.81 -12.09
CA TRP A 122 -0.41 10.78 -13.15
C TRP A 122 0.64 10.79 -14.28
N GLU A 123 1.88 10.36 -14.03
CA GLU A 123 2.99 10.44 -15.01
C GLU A 123 2.61 9.89 -16.41
N ASN A 124 2.02 8.69 -16.46
CA ASN A 124 1.63 8.05 -17.72
C ASN A 124 0.49 8.78 -18.44
N ILE A 125 -0.37 9.47 -17.68
CA ILE A 125 -1.50 10.24 -18.23
C ILE A 125 -1.03 11.60 -18.71
N ASP A 126 -0.04 12.22 -18.06
CA ASP A 126 0.54 13.49 -18.50
C ASP A 126 1.19 13.36 -19.89
N ASP A 127 1.94 12.27 -20.13
CA ASP A 127 2.51 11.95 -21.45
C ASP A 127 1.40 11.81 -22.50
N PHE A 128 0.31 11.14 -22.14
CA PHE A 128 -0.83 10.95 -23.02
C PHE A 128 -1.59 12.24 -23.31
N ILE A 129 -1.84 13.07 -22.29
CA ILE A 129 -2.47 14.39 -22.44
C ILE A 129 -1.69 15.23 -23.46
N THR A 130 -0.36 15.23 -23.36
CA THR A 130 0.51 15.95 -24.30
C THR A 130 0.32 15.45 -25.73
N MET A 131 0.29 14.12 -25.94
CA MET A 131 0.03 13.53 -27.26
C MET A 131 -1.35 13.90 -27.83
N VAL A 132 -2.39 14.00 -26.98
CA VAL A 132 -3.74 14.39 -27.42
C VAL A 132 -3.76 15.86 -27.83
N GLN A 133 -3.13 16.75 -27.05
CA GLN A 133 -3.02 18.17 -27.36
C GLN A 133 -2.33 18.44 -28.69
N ASP A 134 -1.24 17.72 -28.98
CA ASP A 134 -0.54 17.82 -30.27
C ASP A 134 -1.42 17.43 -31.45
N ASN A 135 -2.33 16.46 -31.28
CA ASN A 135 -3.25 16.04 -32.34
C ASN A 135 -4.39 17.03 -32.57
N LEU A 136 -4.84 17.75 -31.53
CA LEU A 136 -5.89 18.76 -31.66
C LEU A 136 -5.46 19.93 -32.55
N GLY A 137 -4.20 20.39 -32.43
CA GLY A 137 -3.67 21.49 -33.24
C GLY A 137 -3.68 21.22 -34.76
N ASP A 138 -3.77 19.95 -35.17
CA ASP A 138 -3.79 19.57 -36.58
C ASP A 138 -5.20 19.56 -37.21
N VAL A 139 -6.28 19.51 -36.41
CA VAL A 139 -7.66 19.44 -36.92
C VAL A 139 -8.07 20.75 -37.61
N ASP A 140 -7.69 21.90 -37.04
CA ASP A 140 -7.95 23.23 -37.60
C ASP A 140 -7.34 23.41 -39.00
N THR A 141 -6.24 22.72 -39.28
CA THR A 141 -5.58 22.80 -40.59
C THR A 141 -6.38 22.16 -41.70
N ILE A 142 -7.26 21.18 -41.41
CA ILE A 142 -8.11 20.55 -42.42
C ILE A 142 -9.24 21.48 -42.85
N LEU A 143 -9.84 22.19 -41.90
CA LEU A 143 -10.94 23.11 -42.16
C LEU A 143 -10.52 24.26 -43.09
N GLN A 144 -9.27 24.72 -42.95
CA GLN A 144 -8.69 25.79 -43.78
C GLN A 144 -8.36 25.35 -45.22
N LEU A 145 -8.31 24.03 -45.47
CA LEU A 145 -7.95 23.45 -46.77
C LEU A 145 -9.16 23.13 -47.66
N PHE A 146 -10.39 23.30 -47.17
CA PHE A 146 -11.58 23.12 -47.98
C PHE A 146 -11.74 24.23 -49.01
N THR A 147 -11.67 23.86 -50.29
CA THR A 147 -11.90 24.78 -51.42
C THR A 147 -13.37 24.85 -51.85
N THR A 148 -14.17 23.84 -51.49
CA THR A 148 -15.58 23.69 -51.87
C THR A 148 -16.39 23.14 -50.70
N VAL A 149 -17.33 23.94 -50.18
CA VAL A 149 -18.16 23.58 -49.03
C VAL A 149 -19.52 23.08 -49.52
N THR A 150 -19.75 21.77 -49.47
CA THR A 150 -21.10 21.19 -49.59
C THR A 150 -21.78 21.18 -48.22
N GLU A 151 -23.12 21.10 -48.17
CA GLU A 151 -23.87 21.02 -46.91
C GLU A 151 -23.44 19.82 -46.06
N GLU A 152 -23.16 18.68 -46.71
CA GLU A 152 -22.65 17.46 -46.06
C GLU A 152 -21.22 17.63 -45.53
N LYS A 153 -20.31 18.30 -46.27
CA LYS A 153 -18.96 18.63 -45.78
C LYS A 153 -19.00 19.61 -44.62
N HIS A 154 -19.90 20.59 -44.67
CA HIS A 154 -20.08 21.53 -43.57
C HIS A 154 -20.58 20.82 -42.31
N LYS A 155 -21.53 19.91 -42.45
CA LYS A 155 -22.03 19.09 -41.34
C LYS A 155 -20.93 18.19 -40.74
N LEU A 156 -20.17 17.49 -41.58
CA LEU A 156 -19.06 16.65 -41.12
C LEU A 156 -17.94 17.46 -40.47
N ALA A 157 -17.66 18.67 -40.99
CA ALA A 157 -16.74 19.60 -40.36
C ALA A 157 -17.23 20.05 -38.98
N GLN A 158 -18.52 20.36 -38.84
CA GLN A 158 -19.12 20.70 -37.56
C GLN A 158 -19.07 19.53 -36.57
N ASP A 159 -19.42 18.31 -37.01
CA ASP A 159 -19.33 17.09 -36.19
C ASP A 159 -17.88 16.87 -35.70
N LEU A 160 -16.88 17.14 -36.54
CA LEU A 160 -15.46 17.07 -36.17
C LEU A 160 -15.07 18.15 -35.15
N MET A 161 -15.56 19.38 -35.31
CA MET A 161 -15.33 20.48 -34.36
C MET A 161 -15.99 20.23 -33.01
N ASP A 162 -17.22 19.70 -33.00
CA ASP A 162 -17.94 19.36 -31.78
C ASP A 162 -17.21 18.26 -31.00
N SER A 163 -16.67 17.26 -31.71
CA SER A 163 -15.87 16.20 -31.12
C SER A 163 -14.50 16.71 -30.60
N VAL A 164 -13.85 17.64 -31.31
CA VAL A 164 -12.67 18.37 -30.79
C VAL A 164 -13.03 19.11 -29.50
N GLY A 165 -14.16 19.80 -29.45
CA GLY A 165 -14.64 20.46 -28.23
C GLY A 165 -14.88 19.48 -27.08
N ALA A 166 -15.36 18.27 -27.37
CA ALA A 166 -15.51 17.21 -26.37
C ALA A 166 -14.16 16.69 -25.85
N ILE A 167 -13.15 16.59 -26.73
CA ILE A 167 -11.77 16.24 -26.35
C ILE A 167 -11.18 17.34 -25.46
N ASP A 168 -11.27 18.61 -25.86
CA ASP A 168 -10.79 19.76 -25.08
C ASP A 168 -11.44 19.81 -23.69
N GLN A 169 -12.75 19.62 -23.61
CA GLN A 169 -13.45 19.58 -22.32
C GLN A 169 -12.97 18.41 -21.45
N SER A 170 -12.69 17.25 -22.05
CA SER A 170 -12.17 16.09 -21.33
C SER A 170 -10.74 16.31 -20.82
N LEU A 171 -9.90 17.00 -21.60
CA LEU A 171 -8.55 17.42 -21.19
C LEU A 171 -8.60 18.43 -20.04
N LEU A 172 -9.48 19.44 -20.12
CA LEU A 172 -9.70 20.38 -19.03
C LEU A 172 -10.18 19.68 -17.75
N ASN A 173 -11.05 18.68 -17.88
CA ASN A 173 -11.50 17.88 -16.74
C ASN A 173 -10.37 17.06 -16.13
N LEU A 174 -9.45 16.51 -16.93
CA LEU A 174 -8.26 15.79 -16.45
C LEU A 174 -7.33 16.72 -15.66
N HIS A 175 -7.00 17.89 -16.21
CA HIS A 175 -6.16 18.87 -15.52
C HIS A 175 -6.77 19.34 -14.19
N LYS A 176 -8.07 19.68 -14.20
CA LYS A 176 -8.79 20.06 -12.97
C LYS A 176 -8.87 18.92 -11.97
N SER A 177 -9.04 17.68 -12.42
CA SER A 177 -9.04 16.51 -11.53
C SER A 177 -7.70 16.37 -10.82
N LYS A 178 -6.59 16.49 -11.54
CA LYS A 178 -5.25 16.41 -10.97
C LYS A 178 -5.04 17.45 -9.86
N GLU A 179 -5.30 18.72 -10.17
CA GLU A 179 -5.17 19.80 -9.16
C GLU A 179 -6.06 19.55 -7.94
N LYS A 180 -7.30 19.13 -8.18
CA LYS A 180 -8.25 18.82 -7.11
C LYS A 180 -7.77 17.65 -6.26
N ASP A 181 -7.15 16.62 -6.84
CA ASP A 181 -6.65 15.46 -6.12
C ASP A 181 -5.56 15.85 -5.11
N PHE A 182 -4.64 16.75 -5.48
CA PHE A 182 -3.62 17.27 -4.56
C PHE A 182 -4.23 18.12 -3.43
N ILE A 183 -5.19 19.00 -3.76
CA ILE A 183 -5.87 19.83 -2.76
C ILE A 183 -6.64 18.95 -1.77
N LEU A 184 -7.44 18.00 -2.27
CA LEU A 184 -8.20 17.07 -1.43
C LEU A 184 -7.30 16.24 -0.53
N LEU A 185 -6.15 15.77 -1.04
CA LEU A 185 -5.22 15.02 -0.22
C LEU A 185 -4.68 15.90 0.93
N SER A 186 -4.25 17.14 0.64
CA SER A 186 -3.77 18.07 1.66
C SER A 186 -4.84 18.34 2.73
N GLU A 187 -6.05 18.71 2.30
CA GLU A 187 -7.17 19.00 3.21
C GLU A 187 -7.50 17.80 4.11
N ASN A 188 -7.51 16.59 3.56
CA ASN A 188 -7.79 15.39 4.35
C ASN A 188 -6.67 15.05 5.33
N LEU A 189 -5.40 15.26 4.95
CA LEU A 189 -4.27 15.07 5.85
C LEU A 189 -4.29 16.09 6.99
N ASP A 190 -4.65 17.34 6.73
CA ASP A 190 -4.81 18.39 7.75
C ASP A 190 -5.98 18.10 8.71
N ILE A 191 -7.10 17.58 8.20
CA ILE A 191 -8.22 17.12 9.02
C ILE A 191 -7.77 15.96 9.91
N LYS A 192 -7.05 14.98 9.34
CA LYS A 192 -6.53 13.82 10.08
C LYS A 192 -5.55 14.27 11.17
N LYS A 193 -4.60 15.16 10.85
CA LYS A 193 -3.69 15.79 11.82
C LYS A 193 -4.46 16.47 12.96
N SER A 194 -5.46 17.28 12.62
CA SER A 194 -6.29 17.98 13.62
C SER A 194 -7.03 16.99 14.52
N ASN A 195 -7.54 15.89 13.97
CA ASN A 195 -8.22 14.85 14.75
C ASN A 195 -7.26 14.12 15.70
N LEU A 196 -6.01 13.89 15.29
CA LEU A 196 -4.98 13.30 16.14
C LEU A 196 -4.67 14.24 17.33
N ILE A 197 -4.48 15.54 17.06
CA ILE A 197 -4.23 16.56 18.08
C ILE A 197 -5.42 16.67 19.04
N ALA A 198 -6.65 16.78 18.54
CA ALA A 198 -7.86 16.83 19.37
C ALA A 198 -8.02 15.55 20.23
N GLY A 199 -7.58 14.41 19.71
CA GLY A 199 -7.53 13.16 20.46
C GLY A 199 -6.58 13.20 21.66
N LEU A 200 -5.46 13.92 21.54
CA LEU A 200 -4.46 14.13 22.60
C LEU A 200 -4.89 15.23 23.58
N GLU A 201 -5.62 16.24 23.13
CA GLU A 201 -6.18 17.29 24.00
C GLU A 201 -7.07 16.72 25.12
N LYS A 202 -7.82 15.65 24.82
CA LYS A 202 -8.61 14.95 25.84
C LYS A 202 -7.75 14.35 26.96
N GLU A 203 -6.52 13.93 26.67
CA GLU A 203 -5.61 13.41 27.69
C GLU A 203 -4.94 14.50 28.48
N LYS A 204 -4.68 15.64 27.85
CA LYS A 204 -4.30 16.88 28.53
C LYS A 204 -5.34 17.29 29.57
N GLU A 205 -6.63 17.24 29.22
CA GLU A 205 -7.73 17.51 30.17
C GLU A 205 -7.74 16.50 31.34
N LEU A 206 -7.60 15.21 31.07
CA LEU A 206 -7.53 14.16 32.10
C LEU A 206 -6.32 14.33 33.03
N PHE A 207 -5.17 14.78 32.51
CA PHE A 207 -4.01 15.09 33.31
C PHE A 207 -4.28 16.31 34.22
N TYR A 208 -4.91 17.36 33.71
CA TYR A 208 -5.29 18.52 34.52
C TYR A 208 -6.26 18.14 35.64
N GLU A 209 -7.25 17.30 35.37
CA GLU A 209 -8.17 16.79 36.39
C GLU A 209 -7.44 15.94 37.45
N TYR A 210 -6.49 15.11 37.04
CA TYR A 210 -5.68 14.30 37.95
C TYR A 210 -4.81 15.17 38.87
N ILE A 211 -4.07 16.14 38.33
CA ILE A 211 -3.23 17.05 39.12
C ILE A 211 -4.09 17.87 40.07
N TYR A 212 -5.24 18.39 39.60
CA TYR A 212 -6.18 19.12 40.45
C TYR A 212 -6.65 18.28 41.64
N LYS A 213 -7.02 17.03 41.39
CA LYS A 213 -7.47 16.11 42.44
C LYS A 213 -6.35 15.80 43.45
N VAL A 214 -5.13 15.56 42.98
CA VAL A 214 -3.98 15.28 43.86
C VAL A 214 -3.64 16.50 44.73
N LEU A 215 -3.67 17.72 44.15
CA LEU A 215 -3.43 18.95 44.90
C LEU A 215 -4.48 19.18 45.99
N ILE A 216 -5.76 18.90 45.71
CA ILE A 216 -6.83 18.97 46.72
C ILE A 216 -6.62 17.92 47.82
N GLU A 217 -6.28 16.68 47.47
CA GLU A 217 -6.09 15.62 48.46
C GLU A 217 -4.86 15.87 49.36
N GLN A 218 -3.79 16.46 48.84
CA GLN A 218 -2.59 16.77 49.63
C GLN A 218 -2.76 18.00 50.52
N SER A 219 -3.35 19.08 50.00
CA SER A 219 -3.65 20.29 50.78
C SER A 219 -4.65 20.08 51.92
N GLN A 220 -5.47 19.04 51.86
CA GLN A 220 -6.39 18.68 52.95
C GLN A 220 -5.75 17.83 54.06
N ASN A 221 -4.60 17.19 53.79
CA ASN A 221 -3.96 16.27 54.74
C ASN A 221 -2.84 16.93 55.57
N GLU A 222 -2.36 18.12 55.19
CA GLU A 222 -1.30 18.85 55.89
C GLU A 222 -1.77 20.28 56.23
N GLU A 223 -1.79 20.63 57.53
CA GLU A 223 -2.25 21.94 58.03
C GLU A 223 -1.36 23.14 57.61
N ASP A 224 -0.18 22.87 57.06
CA ASP A 224 0.86 23.86 56.68
C ASP A 224 1.48 23.48 55.31
N PHE A 225 0.64 23.06 54.36
CA PHE A 225 1.08 22.65 53.02
C PHE A 225 1.52 23.87 52.20
N ASP A 226 2.83 24.05 51.98
CA ASP A 226 3.35 24.93 50.92
C ASP A 226 3.43 24.15 49.61
N PRO A 227 2.52 24.39 48.66
CA PRO A 227 2.48 23.66 47.41
C PRO A 227 3.72 23.89 46.55
N THR A 228 4.41 25.03 46.73
CA THR A 228 5.60 25.41 45.96
C THR A 228 6.87 24.69 46.43
N GLU A 229 6.93 24.26 47.71
CA GLU A 229 8.02 23.41 48.22
C GLU A 229 7.82 21.93 47.84
N HIS A 230 6.57 21.46 47.73
CA HIS A 230 6.27 20.04 47.47
C HIS A 230 6.08 19.68 46.00
N PHE A 231 5.58 20.59 45.16
CA PHE A 231 5.45 20.36 43.72
C PHE A 231 6.47 21.16 42.91
N ASN A 232 7.53 20.47 42.50
CA ASN A 232 8.43 21.00 41.49
C ASN A 232 7.70 21.01 40.13
N THR A 233 7.27 22.20 39.71
CA THR A 233 6.57 22.46 38.44
C THR A 233 7.33 21.92 37.22
N TYR A 234 8.67 21.91 37.25
CA TYR A 234 9.48 21.31 36.18
C TYR A 234 9.36 19.78 36.15
N LYS A 235 9.38 19.10 37.30
CA LYS A 235 9.19 17.64 37.36
C LYS A 235 7.79 17.21 36.91
N LEU A 236 6.77 18.01 37.24
CA LEU A 236 5.40 17.82 36.74
C LEU A 236 5.34 17.99 35.22
N GLY A 237 6.02 19.00 34.69
CA GLY A 237 6.18 19.20 33.25
C GLY A 237 6.85 18.01 32.56
N ASP A 238 7.93 17.47 33.13
CA ASP A 238 8.62 16.29 32.60
C ASP A 238 7.73 15.02 32.64
N GLN A 239 6.97 14.82 33.72
CA GLN A 239 6.00 13.73 33.81
C GLN A 239 4.87 13.87 32.79
N PHE A 240 4.38 15.09 32.58
CA PHE A 240 3.39 15.39 31.57
C PHE A 240 3.92 15.14 30.15
N ALA A 241 5.15 15.59 29.85
CA ALA A 241 5.82 15.33 28.59
C ALA A 241 5.91 13.81 28.31
N GLY A 242 6.35 13.02 29.29
CA GLY A 242 6.43 11.56 29.14
C GLY A 242 5.07 10.87 28.93
N ILE A 243 3.99 11.39 29.52
CA ILE A 243 2.62 10.89 29.28
C ILE A 243 2.18 11.22 27.84
N VAL A 244 2.40 12.45 27.40
CA VAL A 244 2.06 12.91 26.05
C VAL A 244 2.85 12.13 25.00
N GLU A 245 4.16 11.94 25.18
CA GLU A 245 5.01 11.12 24.29
C GLU A 245 4.50 9.68 24.17
N LYS A 246 4.26 9.01 25.30
CA LYS A 246 3.78 7.61 25.29
C LYS A 246 2.42 7.47 24.64
N SER A 247 1.53 8.44 24.85
CA SER A 247 0.22 8.44 24.21
C SER A 247 0.33 8.66 22.70
N MET A 248 1.16 9.63 22.29
CA MET A 248 1.44 9.87 20.88
C MET A 248 1.98 8.61 20.21
N GLU A 249 2.98 7.94 20.78
CA GLU A 249 3.52 6.68 20.24
C GLU A 249 2.42 5.62 20.06
N SER A 250 1.53 5.46 21.06
CA SER A 250 0.44 4.49 20.98
C SER A 250 -0.59 4.79 19.89
N ARG A 251 -0.84 6.08 19.63
CA ARG A 251 -1.84 6.55 18.66
C ARG A 251 -1.28 6.69 17.25
N LEU A 252 0.01 6.94 17.11
CA LEU A 252 0.68 7.12 15.82
C LEU A 252 0.57 5.87 14.94
N SER A 253 0.70 4.67 15.50
CA SER A 253 0.55 3.43 14.72
C SER A 253 -0.85 3.30 14.12
N SER A 254 -1.88 3.50 14.95
CA SER A 254 -3.28 3.45 14.51
C SER A 254 -3.61 4.58 13.53
N PHE A 255 -3.07 5.77 13.76
CA PHE A 255 -3.19 6.91 12.85
C PHE A 255 -2.56 6.60 11.48
N HIS A 256 -1.37 5.99 11.48
CA HIS A 256 -0.66 5.61 10.28
C HIS A 256 -1.46 4.59 9.45
N GLU A 257 -1.96 3.52 10.08
CA GLU A 257 -2.82 2.51 9.45
C GLU A 257 -4.08 3.14 8.85
N THR A 258 -4.81 3.94 9.63
CA THR A 258 -6.04 4.60 9.18
C THR A 258 -5.79 5.62 8.06
N THR A 259 -4.58 6.20 8.01
CA THR A 259 -4.19 7.11 6.92
C THR A 259 -3.83 6.34 5.66
N ILE A 260 -3.24 5.15 5.79
CA ILE A 260 -2.94 4.26 4.66
C ILE A 260 -4.22 3.73 4.02
N GLU A 261 -5.15 3.20 4.81
CA GLU A 261 -6.43 2.69 4.27
C GLU A 261 -7.15 3.77 3.46
N PHE A 262 -7.19 5.00 4.00
CA PHE A 262 -7.73 6.15 3.29
C PHE A 262 -7.04 6.39 1.93
N LEU A 263 -5.73 6.15 1.83
CA LEU A 263 -5.00 6.35 0.57
C LEU A 263 -5.19 5.24 -0.44
N GLU A 264 -5.41 4.02 0.02
CA GLU A 264 -5.79 2.91 -0.86
C GLU A 264 -7.11 3.26 -1.56
N ASP A 265 -8.10 3.70 -0.77
CA ASP A 265 -9.39 4.18 -1.26
C ASP A 265 -9.22 5.41 -2.16
N PHE A 266 -8.45 6.41 -1.71
CA PHE A 266 -8.22 7.63 -2.47
C PHE A 266 -7.52 7.37 -3.81
N SER A 267 -6.53 6.48 -3.84
CA SER A 267 -5.80 6.12 -5.07
C SER A 267 -6.69 5.34 -6.04
N SER A 268 -7.56 4.47 -5.52
CA SER A 268 -8.60 3.80 -6.30
C SER A 268 -9.55 4.81 -6.94
N ASP A 269 -9.97 5.81 -6.18
CA ASP A 269 -10.83 6.91 -6.63
C ASP A 269 -10.18 7.80 -7.69
N VAL A 270 -8.90 8.14 -7.50
CA VAL A 270 -8.08 8.87 -8.49
C VAL A 270 -8.02 8.09 -9.79
N VAL A 271 -7.66 6.81 -9.73
CA VAL A 271 -7.64 5.92 -10.90
C VAL A 271 -9.02 5.78 -11.54
N GLY A 272 -10.09 5.69 -10.76
CA GLY A 272 -11.46 5.64 -11.28
C GLY A 272 -11.82 6.90 -12.08
N ARG A 273 -11.45 8.09 -11.58
CA ARG A 273 -11.62 9.36 -12.32
C ARG A 273 -10.78 9.39 -13.60
N MET A 274 -9.53 8.95 -13.54
CA MET A 274 -8.65 8.83 -14.70
C MET A 274 -9.26 7.92 -15.78
N GLN A 275 -9.68 6.71 -15.40
CA GLN A 275 -10.30 5.75 -16.31
C GLN A 275 -11.57 6.32 -16.95
N LYS A 276 -12.40 7.04 -16.19
CA LYS A 276 -13.60 7.69 -16.71
C LYS A 276 -13.26 8.71 -17.80
N ASN A 277 -12.30 9.60 -17.54
CA ASN A 277 -11.92 10.64 -18.50
C ASN A 277 -11.21 10.06 -19.73
N VAL A 278 -10.33 9.07 -19.57
CA VAL A 278 -9.66 8.40 -20.69
C VAL A 278 -10.68 7.64 -21.55
N ASN A 279 -11.72 7.05 -20.96
CA ASN A 279 -12.83 6.45 -21.71
C ASN A 279 -13.61 7.48 -22.53
N GLN A 280 -13.83 8.69 -22.00
CA GLN A 280 -14.47 9.77 -22.74
C GLN A 280 -13.63 10.19 -23.95
N LEU A 281 -12.31 10.34 -23.76
CA LEU A 281 -11.37 10.60 -24.85
C LEU A 281 -11.39 9.49 -25.91
N LEU A 282 -11.35 8.23 -25.49
CA LEU A 282 -11.43 7.08 -26.40
C LEU A 282 -12.69 7.11 -27.26
N ASN A 283 -13.85 7.44 -26.68
CA ASN A 283 -15.10 7.55 -27.43
C ASN A 283 -15.06 8.71 -28.42
N ALA A 284 -14.56 9.88 -28.02
CA ALA A 284 -14.41 11.02 -28.92
C ALA A 284 -13.45 10.73 -30.08
N PHE A 285 -12.35 9.98 -29.84
CA PHE A 285 -11.48 9.53 -30.93
C PHE A 285 -12.18 8.56 -31.88
N ARG A 286 -13.02 7.65 -31.37
CA ARG A 286 -13.81 6.75 -32.23
C ARG A 286 -14.80 7.53 -33.10
N ASP A 287 -15.45 8.54 -32.53
CA ASP A 287 -16.35 9.41 -33.28
C ASP A 287 -15.60 10.21 -34.35
N ASN A 288 -14.43 10.78 -34.00
CA ASN A 288 -13.53 11.44 -34.95
C ASN A 288 -13.12 10.53 -36.11
N GLN A 289 -12.82 9.26 -35.83
CA GLN A 289 -12.43 8.31 -36.87
C GLN A 289 -13.52 8.16 -37.92
N VAL A 290 -14.76 7.96 -37.48
CA VAL A 290 -15.92 7.80 -38.37
C VAL A 290 -16.15 9.06 -39.19
N VAL A 291 -16.03 10.24 -38.57
CA VAL A 291 -16.19 11.53 -39.27
C VAL A 291 -15.08 11.76 -40.29
N LEU A 292 -13.82 11.51 -39.93
CA LEU A 292 -12.67 11.66 -40.82
C LEU A 292 -12.72 10.68 -42.01
N GLU A 293 -13.18 9.44 -41.81
CA GLU A 293 -13.38 8.48 -42.90
C GLU A 293 -14.47 8.92 -43.89
N LYS A 294 -15.56 9.50 -43.38
CA LYS A 294 -16.60 10.09 -44.22
C LYS A 294 -16.09 11.32 -44.99
N LEU A 295 -15.36 12.21 -44.32
CA LEU A 295 -14.71 13.37 -44.96
C LEU A 295 -13.74 12.93 -46.05
N LEU A 296 -12.92 11.90 -45.81
CA LEU A 296 -12.02 11.35 -46.81
C LEU A 296 -12.77 10.89 -48.06
N ASN A 297 -13.91 10.22 -47.89
CA ASN A 297 -14.73 9.74 -49.00
C ASN A 297 -15.33 10.89 -49.83
N GLU A 298 -15.80 11.94 -49.16
CA GLU A 298 -16.36 13.15 -49.78
C GLU A 298 -15.29 14.04 -50.46
N CYS A 299 -14.03 13.93 -50.04
CA CYS A 299 -12.90 14.69 -50.57
C CYS A 299 -12.04 13.92 -51.58
N ARG A 300 -12.44 12.72 -52.02
CA ARG A 300 -11.65 11.87 -52.95
C ARG A 300 -11.30 12.54 -54.29
N SER A 301 -12.08 13.53 -54.72
CA SER A 301 -11.88 14.28 -55.97
C SER A 301 -11.23 15.66 -55.77
N GLU A 302 -10.85 16.01 -54.54
CA GLU A 302 -10.29 17.32 -54.18
C GLU A 302 -8.75 17.32 -54.14
N ASN A 303 -8.16 18.36 -53.56
CA ASN A 303 -6.72 18.57 -53.46
C ASN A 303 -6.02 17.40 -52.76
N ASN A 304 -4.96 16.86 -53.38
CA ASN A 304 -4.11 15.80 -52.82
C ASN A 304 -3.53 16.16 -51.43
N LEU A 305 -3.31 17.45 -51.16
CA LEU A 305 -2.80 17.92 -49.87
C LEU A 305 -3.85 17.76 -48.75
N LEU A 306 -5.14 18.00 -49.04
CA LEU A 306 -6.25 17.78 -48.12
C LEU A 306 -6.41 16.29 -47.81
N ILE A 307 -6.41 15.44 -48.85
CA ILE A 307 -6.49 13.98 -48.72
C ILE A 307 -5.35 13.44 -47.85
N ARG A 308 -4.11 13.91 -48.10
CA ARG A 308 -2.96 13.53 -47.29
C ARG A 308 -3.13 13.94 -45.83
N ARG A 309 -3.63 15.16 -45.56
CA ARG A 309 -3.82 15.65 -44.20
C ARG A 309 -4.90 14.89 -43.44
N ILE A 310 -6.02 14.55 -44.10
CA ILE A 310 -7.06 13.70 -43.52
C ILE A 310 -6.49 12.30 -43.18
N ASN A 311 -5.67 11.72 -44.05
CA ASN A 311 -5.02 10.43 -43.78
C ASN A 311 -4.03 10.51 -42.61
N GLU A 312 -3.22 11.57 -42.51
CA GLU A 312 -2.33 11.80 -41.37
C GLU A 312 -3.12 11.90 -40.05
N LEU A 313 -4.26 12.57 -40.05
CA LEU A 313 -5.13 12.63 -38.86
C LEU A 313 -5.79 11.28 -38.54
N LEU A 314 -6.20 10.51 -39.54
CA LEU A 314 -6.74 9.16 -39.32
C LEU A 314 -5.72 8.26 -38.65
N GLU A 315 -4.46 8.30 -39.09
CA GLU A 315 -3.37 7.53 -38.47
C GLU A 315 -3.12 7.97 -37.02
N LYS A 316 -3.00 9.29 -36.79
CA LYS A 316 -2.79 9.83 -35.43
C LYS A 316 -3.96 9.52 -34.50
N ASN A 317 -5.19 9.66 -34.98
CA ASN A 317 -6.39 9.38 -34.20
C ASN A 317 -6.51 7.88 -33.87
N SER A 318 -6.16 6.99 -34.81
CA SER A 318 -6.09 5.55 -34.56
C SER A 318 -5.02 5.21 -33.51
N TYR A 319 -3.85 5.85 -33.58
CA TYR A 319 -2.80 5.72 -32.56
C TYR A 319 -3.26 6.21 -31.18
N LEU A 320 -3.98 7.33 -31.10
CA LEU A 320 -4.55 7.82 -29.84
C LEU A 320 -5.63 6.90 -29.26
N GLN A 321 -6.45 6.25 -30.10
CA GLN A 321 -7.39 5.23 -29.64
C GLN A 321 -6.68 4.02 -29.04
N GLU A 322 -5.60 3.57 -29.69
CA GLU A 322 -4.77 2.49 -29.18
C GLU A 322 -4.16 2.90 -27.83
N LYS A 323 -3.57 4.09 -27.73
CA LYS A 323 -2.98 4.64 -26.50
C LYS A 323 -4.00 4.82 -25.37
N ALA A 324 -5.20 5.30 -25.66
CA ALA A 324 -6.27 5.42 -24.66
C ALA A 324 -6.71 4.05 -24.13
N SER A 325 -6.90 3.08 -25.04
CA SER A 325 -7.25 1.70 -24.68
C SER A 325 -6.15 1.05 -23.84
N GLU A 326 -4.91 1.31 -24.21
CA GLU A 326 -3.70 0.88 -23.53
C GLU A 326 -3.66 1.40 -22.07
N ILE A 327 -3.88 2.70 -21.86
CA ILE A 327 -3.92 3.32 -20.52
C ILE A 327 -5.01 2.71 -19.65
N LEU A 328 -6.22 2.53 -20.21
CA LEU A 328 -7.36 1.96 -19.48
C LEU A 328 -7.10 0.57 -18.91
N VAL A 329 -6.27 -0.24 -19.59
CA VAL A 329 -5.95 -1.59 -19.12
C VAL A 329 -4.84 -1.57 -18.06
N THR A 330 -3.99 -0.55 -18.05
CA THR A 330 -2.83 -0.45 -17.14
C THR A 330 -3.07 0.31 -15.86
N LEU A 331 -4.22 0.95 -15.74
CA LEU A 331 -4.61 1.69 -14.55
C LEU A 331 -5.01 0.72 -13.43
N ALA A 332 -4.01 0.05 -12.86
CA ALA A 332 -4.06 -0.64 -11.58
C ALA A 332 -3.08 0.07 -10.64
N TRP A 333 -3.61 0.87 -9.71
CA TRP A 333 -2.79 1.73 -8.86
C TRP A 333 -1.74 0.94 -8.07
N GLN A 334 -2.07 -0.28 -7.62
CA GLN A 334 -1.17 -1.16 -6.88
C GLN A 334 0.08 -1.50 -7.70
N ASP A 335 -0.11 -1.98 -8.93
CA ASP A 335 1.00 -2.40 -9.79
C ASP A 335 1.93 -1.21 -10.12
N ILE A 336 1.36 -0.04 -10.41
CA ILE A 336 2.11 1.18 -10.72
C ILE A 336 2.96 1.60 -9.50
N LEU A 337 2.33 1.67 -8.33
CA LEU A 337 2.98 2.17 -7.12
C LEU A 337 4.03 1.20 -6.58
N VAL A 338 3.76 -0.12 -6.60
CA VAL A 338 4.74 -1.14 -6.17
C VAL A 338 5.98 -1.09 -7.05
N GLU A 339 5.84 -1.00 -8.38
CA GLU A 339 7.00 -0.96 -9.28
C GLU A 339 7.82 0.32 -9.10
N LYS A 340 7.16 1.48 -8.91
CA LYS A 340 7.87 2.73 -8.60
C LYS A 340 8.59 2.68 -7.26
N ARG A 341 7.93 2.13 -6.23
CA ARG A 341 8.54 1.93 -4.91
C ARG A 341 9.72 0.98 -4.97
N TRP A 342 9.65 -0.07 -5.78
CA TRP A 342 10.76 -0.98 -6.00
C TRP A 342 12.01 -0.28 -6.55
N GLN A 343 11.86 0.68 -7.46
CA GLN A 343 12.99 1.45 -7.97
C GLN A 343 13.70 2.25 -6.86
N GLU A 344 12.96 2.82 -5.92
CA GLU A 344 13.55 3.51 -4.75
C GLU A 344 14.23 2.54 -3.78
N ILE A 345 13.59 1.39 -3.53
CA ILE A 345 14.14 0.38 -2.62
C ILE A 345 15.46 -0.14 -3.19
N LYS A 346 15.60 -0.28 -4.51
CA LYS A 346 16.88 -0.64 -5.14
C LYS A 346 18.00 0.32 -4.75
N GLU A 347 17.75 1.63 -4.73
CA GLU A 347 18.73 2.63 -4.28
C GLU A 347 19.11 2.43 -2.81
N LYS A 348 18.14 2.20 -1.92
CA LYS A 348 18.40 1.88 -0.51
C LYS A 348 19.21 0.60 -0.33
N LEU A 349 18.94 -0.42 -1.14
CA LEU A 349 19.66 -1.68 -1.12
C LEU A 349 21.13 -1.54 -1.56
N TYR A 350 21.47 -0.57 -2.42
CA TYR A 350 22.88 -0.24 -2.70
C TYR A 350 23.59 0.29 -1.44
N LEU A 351 22.93 1.16 -0.67
CA LEU A 351 23.51 1.70 0.57
C LEU A 351 23.73 0.61 1.62
N VAL A 352 22.75 -0.27 1.83
CA VAL A 352 22.87 -1.42 2.74
C VAL A 352 24.05 -2.30 2.32
N LYS A 353 24.17 -2.56 1.03
CA LYS A 353 25.24 -3.38 0.46
C LYS A 353 26.62 -2.75 0.67
N ASP A 354 26.76 -1.45 0.45
CA ASP A 354 28.02 -0.73 0.65
C ASP A 354 28.42 -0.69 2.14
N LEU A 355 27.44 -0.55 3.05
CA LEU A 355 27.68 -0.66 4.50
C LEU A 355 28.18 -2.06 4.88
N VAL A 356 27.62 -3.12 4.30
CA VAL A 356 28.09 -4.49 4.54
C VAL A 356 29.49 -4.71 3.96
N GLU A 357 29.75 -4.29 2.71
CA GLU A 357 31.06 -4.41 2.05
C GLU A 357 32.17 -3.72 2.86
N ASN A 358 31.90 -2.57 3.48
CA ASN A 358 32.86 -1.82 4.29
C ASN A 358 33.13 -2.41 5.68
N ASN A 359 32.30 -3.34 6.17
CA ASN A 359 32.39 -3.90 7.53
C ASN A 359 32.76 -5.40 7.54
N VAL A 360 33.12 -5.97 6.39
CA VAL A 360 33.45 -7.39 6.25
C VAL A 360 34.89 -7.56 5.76
N ASP A 361 35.60 -8.51 6.37
CA ASP A 361 36.98 -8.84 6.01
C ASP A 361 37.09 -9.44 4.60
N ALA A 362 38.21 -9.15 3.92
CA ALA A 362 38.49 -9.61 2.57
C ALA A 362 38.41 -11.14 2.41
N GLU A 363 38.73 -11.90 3.46
CA GLU A 363 38.70 -13.37 3.46
C GLU A 363 37.29 -13.95 3.25
N VAL A 364 36.25 -13.23 3.69
CA VAL A 364 34.85 -13.65 3.53
C VAL A 364 34.44 -13.60 2.05
N PHE A 365 35.00 -12.67 1.27
CA PHE A 365 34.72 -12.58 -0.16
C PHE A 365 35.22 -13.79 -0.93
N ASP A 366 36.36 -14.35 -0.56
CA ASP A 366 36.88 -15.53 -1.24
C ASP A 366 36.04 -16.78 -0.94
N TYR A 367 35.57 -16.93 0.30
CA TYR A 367 34.57 -17.94 0.65
C TYR A 367 33.28 -17.78 -0.16
N ILE A 368 32.75 -16.56 -0.29
CA ILE A 368 31.51 -16.30 -1.04
C ILE A 368 31.67 -16.63 -2.52
N LYS A 369 32.81 -16.29 -3.13
CA LYS A 369 33.10 -16.68 -4.51
C LYS A 369 33.06 -18.19 -4.69
N GLU A 370 33.66 -18.96 -3.78
CA GLU A 370 33.62 -20.42 -3.82
C GLU A 370 32.19 -20.97 -3.73
N VAL A 371 31.36 -20.38 -2.85
CA VAL A 371 29.93 -20.76 -2.74
C VAL A 371 29.18 -20.49 -4.04
N VAL A 372 29.30 -19.29 -4.59
CA VAL A 372 28.58 -18.90 -5.82
C VAL A 372 29.04 -19.71 -7.03
N ASP A 373 30.35 -19.96 -7.17
CA ASP A 373 30.89 -20.75 -8.28
C ASP A 373 30.47 -22.24 -8.20
N LYS A 374 30.26 -22.76 -6.97
CA LYS A 374 29.75 -24.12 -6.74
C LYS A 374 28.26 -24.23 -7.08
N GLU A 375 27.45 -23.27 -6.66
CA GLU A 375 25.99 -23.26 -6.89
C GLU A 375 25.63 -22.90 -8.35
N VAL A 376 26.44 -22.09 -9.01
CA VAL A 376 26.27 -21.73 -10.43
C VAL A 376 27.53 -22.07 -11.24
N PRO A 377 27.67 -23.33 -11.70
CA PRO A 377 28.84 -23.75 -12.47
C PRO A 377 29.03 -22.93 -13.75
N GLY A 378 30.21 -22.33 -13.92
CA GLY A 378 30.60 -21.57 -15.10
C GLY A 378 30.27 -20.07 -15.05
N ILE A 379 29.74 -19.58 -13.93
CA ILE A 379 29.45 -18.15 -13.74
C ILE A 379 30.71 -17.26 -13.70
N SER A 380 31.85 -17.79 -13.27
CA SER A 380 33.12 -17.04 -13.26
C SER A 380 33.63 -16.67 -14.66
N TYR A 381 33.18 -17.37 -15.72
CA TYR A 381 33.50 -16.99 -17.09
C TYR A 381 32.84 -15.67 -17.53
N MET A 382 31.82 -15.20 -16.81
CA MET A 382 31.08 -13.96 -17.10
C MET A 382 31.91 -12.68 -16.92
N ILE A 383 32.98 -12.74 -16.12
CA ILE A 383 33.79 -11.57 -15.74
C ILE A 383 34.50 -10.95 -16.97
N LYS A 384 34.59 -11.68 -18.08
CA LYS A 384 35.30 -11.25 -19.30
C LYS A 384 34.66 -10.05 -20.01
N GLN A 385 33.41 -9.73 -19.74
CA GLN A 385 32.72 -8.55 -20.28
C GLN A 385 32.24 -7.64 -19.14
N ALA A 386 32.27 -6.32 -19.36
CA ALA A 386 31.94 -5.33 -18.32
C ALA A 386 30.55 -5.58 -17.70
N ASP A 387 29.53 -5.79 -18.51
CA ASP A 387 28.16 -6.05 -18.05
C ASP A 387 28.04 -7.38 -17.26
N GLY A 388 28.79 -8.41 -17.67
CA GLY A 388 28.84 -9.70 -16.98
C GLY A 388 29.58 -9.62 -15.65
N ALA A 389 30.64 -8.80 -15.55
CA ALA A 389 31.35 -8.53 -14.30
C ALA A 389 30.47 -7.78 -13.29
N VAL A 390 29.66 -6.81 -13.74
CA VAL A 390 28.71 -6.11 -12.87
C VAL A 390 27.62 -7.05 -12.35
N PHE A 391 27.08 -7.92 -13.21
CA PHE A 391 26.13 -8.95 -12.78
C PHE A 391 26.74 -9.90 -11.74
N TYR A 392 27.94 -10.43 -12.00
CA TYR A 392 28.64 -11.33 -11.08
C TYR A 392 28.91 -10.63 -9.74
N LYS A 393 29.37 -9.38 -9.75
CA LYS A 393 29.53 -8.59 -8.52
C LYS A 393 28.22 -8.48 -7.74
N ASN A 394 27.12 -8.10 -8.39
CA ASN A 394 25.82 -7.97 -7.72
C ASN A 394 25.32 -9.29 -7.10
N LEU A 395 25.64 -10.44 -7.70
CA LEU A 395 25.28 -11.75 -7.14
C LEU A 395 26.14 -12.09 -5.92
N LEU A 396 27.46 -11.85 -5.98
CA LEU A 396 28.35 -12.00 -4.82
C LEU A 396 27.92 -11.08 -3.67
N ASP A 397 27.53 -9.86 -3.99
CA ASP A 397 27.07 -8.87 -3.02
C ASP A 397 25.78 -9.33 -2.32
N ALA A 398 24.84 -9.95 -3.05
CA ALA A 398 23.63 -10.52 -2.47
C ALA A 398 23.94 -11.70 -1.52
N GLU A 399 24.85 -12.60 -1.93
CA GLU A 399 25.31 -13.70 -1.08
C GLU A 399 26.07 -13.20 0.15
N LEU A 400 26.88 -12.14 0.02
CA LEU A 400 27.55 -11.49 1.15
C LEU A 400 26.56 -11.02 2.20
N VAL A 401 25.54 -10.28 1.77
CA VAL A 401 24.49 -9.77 2.67
C VAL A 401 23.77 -10.93 3.37
N TYR A 402 23.50 -12.02 2.66
CA TYR A 402 22.91 -13.23 3.24
C TYR A 402 23.81 -13.88 4.29
N GLN A 403 25.10 -14.07 4.01
CA GLN A 403 26.03 -14.70 4.95
C GLN A 403 26.25 -13.85 6.22
N VAL A 404 26.26 -12.52 6.07
CA VAL A 404 26.35 -11.59 7.21
C VAL A 404 25.10 -11.66 8.09
N TYR A 405 23.92 -11.72 7.46
CA TYR A 405 22.65 -11.89 8.15
C TYR A 405 22.57 -13.22 8.91
N GLN A 406 22.91 -14.34 8.26
CA GLN A 406 22.97 -15.67 8.89
C GLN A 406 24.00 -15.73 10.02
N GLY A 407 25.13 -15.03 9.88
CA GLY A 407 26.14 -14.86 10.92
C GLY A 407 25.73 -13.95 12.07
N GLN A 408 24.50 -13.39 12.05
CA GLN A 408 23.97 -12.47 13.06
C GLN A 408 24.84 -11.23 13.29
N LYS A 409 25.57 -10.79 12.25
CA LYS A 409 26.40 -9.58 12.27
C LYS A 409 25.60 -8.40 11.68
N LEU A 410 25.90 -7.18 12.12
CA LEU A 410 25.23 -5.94 11.67
C LEU A 410 23.70 -5.98 11.85
N LYS A 411 23.21 -6.42 13.03
CA LYS A 411 21.77 -6.50 13.34
C LYS A 411 21.06 -5.16 13.18
N ASP A 412 21.75 -4.06 13.48
CA ASP A 412 21.23 -2.69 13.34
C ASP A 412 21.04 -2.25 11.88
N VAL A 413 21.62 -2.98 10.92
CA VAL A 413 21.50 -2.72 9.48
C VAL A 413 20.55 -3.71 8.82
N LEU A 414 20.61 -4.99 9.20
CA LEU A 414 19.87 -6.10 8.60
C LEU A 414 18.78 -6.62 9.56
N GLU A 415 17.89 -5.73 10.02
CA GLU A 415 16.94 -6.04 11.11
C GLU A 415 15.91 -7.12 10.76
N ASN A 416 15.33 -7.08 9.54
CA ASN A 416 14.11 -7.83 9.24
C ASN A 416 14.25 -8.88 8.12
N GLY A 417 15.45 -9.21 7.63
CA GLY A 417 15.68 -10.25 6.60
C GLY A 417 15.12 -9.93 5.19
N VAL A 418 14.12 -9.07 5.07
CA VAL A 418 13.49 -8.65 3.80
C VAL A 418 14.50 -7.99 2.87
N GLN A 419 15.42 -7.19 3.42
CA GLN A 419 16.48 -6.59 2.63
C GLN A 419 17.34 -7.66 1.96
N VAL A 420 17.67 -8.74 2.69
CA VAL A 420 18.41 -9.90 2.18
C VAL A 420 17.64 -10.55 1.03
N LEU A 421 16.34 -10.79 1.22
CA LEU A 421 15.47 -11.36 0.20
C LEU A 421 15.48 -10.52 -1.09
N LEU A 422 15.32 -9.20 -0.94
CA LEU A 422 15.27 -8.28 -2.07
C LEU A 422 16.64 -8.07 -2.75
N GLN A 423 17.77 -8.28 -2.05
CA GLN A 423 19.09 -8.23 -2.68
C GLN A 423 19.25 -9.28 -3.78
N TYR A 424 18.64 -10.46 -3.63
CA TYR A 424 18.68 -11.52 -4.64
C TYR A 424 17.85 -11.22 -5.89
N ILE A 425 16.82 -10.37 -5.80
CA ILE A 425 15.98 -9.98 -6.95
C ILE A 425 16.77 -9.12 -7.94
N ARG A 426 17.64 -8.24 -7.44
CA ARG A 426 18.41 -7.27 -8.25
C ARG A 426 19.29 -7.91 -9.32
N PRO A 427 20.16 -8.90 -9.02
CA PRO A 427 20.97 -9.55 -10.04
C PRO A 427 20.09 -10.31 -11.06
N VAL A 428 18.96 -10.89 -10.64
CA VAL A 428 18.02 -11.56 -11.56
C VAL A 428 17.42 -10.56 -12.55
N GLU A 429 16.93 -9.41 -12.10
CA GLU A 429 16.40 -8.34 -12.97
C GLU A 429 17.46 -7.87 -13.99
N MET A 430 18.72 -7.74 -13.57
CA MET A 430 19.82 -7.39 -14.47
C MET A 430 20.08 -8.47 -15.53
N LEU A 431 20.01 -9.75 -15.14
CA LEU A 431 20.20 -10.88 -16.04
C LEU A 431 19.08 -11.01 -17.08
N ILE A 432 17.82 -10.86 -16.67
CA ILE A 432 16.68 -10.93 -17.61
C ILE A 432 16.71 -9.76 -18.61
N ASN A 433 17.05 -8.55 -18.15
CA ASN A 433 17.15 -7.37 -18.99
C ASN A 433 18.31 -7.50 -20.00
N SER A 434 19.36 -8.25 -19.70
CA SER A 434 20.44 -8.50 -20.66
C SER A 434 20.14 -9.66 -21.63
N SER A 435 19.42 -10.69 -21.18
CA SER A 435 19.34 -12.00 -21.86
C SER A 435 18.05 -12.28 -22.62
N ILE A 436 16.91 -11.70 -22.22
CA ILE A 436 15.59 -11.99 -22.79
C ILE A 436 15.15 -10.85 -23.71
N ARG A 437 14.70 -11.17 -24.93
CA ARG A 437 14.15 -10.21 -25.88
C ARG A 437 12.85 -10.72 -26.48
N LEU A 438 11.81 -9.91 -26.40
CA LEU A 438 10.56 -10.15 -27.13
C LEU A 438 10.67 -9.51 -28.52
N ASN A 439 10.39 -10.29 -29.57
CA ASN A 439 10.45 -9.80 -30.94
C ASN A 439 9.15 -9.09 -31.36
N GLU A 440 9.14 -8.43 -32.53
CA GLU A 440 7.96 -7.70 -33.01
C GLU A 440 6.77 -8.61 -33.30
N TYR A 441 7.03 -9.86 -33.69
CA TYR A 441 5.98 -10.85 -33.89
C TYR A 441 5.31 -11.22 -32.57
N GLY A 442 6.07 -11.45 -31.50
CA GLY A 442 5.58 -11.72 -30.15
C GLY A 442 4.77 -10.54 -29.57
N LEU A 443 5.24 -9.30 -29.79
CA LEU A 443 4.48 -8.09 -29.41
C LEU A 443 3.11 -8.02 -30.09
N LYS A 444 3.02 -8.39 -31.38
CA LYS A 444 1.77 -8.43 -32.13
C LYS A 444 0.88 -9.62 -31.72
N LEU A 445 1.47 -10.81 -31.60
CA LEU A 445 0.77 -12.05 -31.24
C LEU A 445 0.04 -11.88 -29.91
N ARG A 446 0.73 -11.34 -28.91
CA ARG A 446 0.23 -11.08 -27.56
C ARG A 446 -1.13 -10.35 -27.54
N LYS A 447 -1.31 -9.32 -28.38
CA LYS A 447 -2.56 -8.53 -28.46
C LYS A 447 -3.78 -9.39 -28.84
N ASN A 448 -3.57 -10.52 -29.51
CA ASN A 448 -4.63 -11.43 -29.96
C ASN A 448 -4.87 -12.62 -29.01
N LEU A 449 -4.02 -12.84 -28.02
CA LEU A 449 -4.10 -14.01 -27.14
C LEU A 449 -5.07 -13.85 -25.96
N ALA A 450 -5.49 -12.63 -25.62
CA ALA A 450 -6.38 -12.39 -24.49
C ALA A 450 -7.73 -13.14 -24.61
N LYS A 451 -8.31 -13.19 -25.81
CA LYS A 451 -9.57 -13.91 -26.06
C LYS A 451 -9.41 -15.43 -25.95
N ARG A 452 -8.32 -15.96 -26.51
CA ARG A 452 -7.97 -17.39 -26.48
C ARG A 452 -7.68 -17.87 -25.06
N THR A 453 -7.00 -17.03 -24.28
CA THR A 453 -6.75 -17.25 -22.84
C THR A 453 -8.05 -17.32 -22.05
N LYS A 454 -9.01 -16.41 -22.30
CA LYS A 454 -10.34 -16.46 -21.66
C LYS A 454 -11.13 -17.72 -22.03
N ALA A 455 -10.89 -18.29 -23.21
CA ALA A 455 -11.49 -19.56 -23.64
C ALA A 455 -10.82 -20.79 -23.00
N GLY A 456 -9.76 -20.62 -22.21
CA GLY A 456 -9.08 -21.70 -21.49
C GLY A 456 -8.04 -22.46 -22.31
N GLU A 457 -7.69 -21.97 -23.52
CA GLU A 457 -6.80 -22.68 -24.45
C GLU A 457 -5.41 -23.00 -23.88
N PHE A 458 -4.91 -22.20 -22.93
CA PHE A 458 -3.54 -22.34 -22.38
C PHE A 458 -3.51 -22.85 -20.94
N ASN A 459 -4.64 -23.35 -20.42
CA ASN A 459 -4.73 -23.89 -19.06
C ASN A 459 -3.77 -25.07 -18.86
N GLU A 460 -3.70 -25.99 -19.83
CA GLU A 460 -2.82 -27.17 -19.74
C GLU A 460 -1.33 -26.77 -19.73
N THR A 461 -0.96 -25.80 -20.56
CA THR A 461 0.42 -25.28 -20.61
C THR A 461 0.83 -24.65 -19.28
N PHE A 462 -0.06 -23.88 -18.65
CA PHE A 462 0.22 -23.27 -17.35
C PHE A 462 0.19 -24.29 -16.21
N ASN A 463 -0.72 -25.27 -16.24
CA ASN A 463 -0.71 -26.37 -15.26
C ASN A 463 0.59 -27.19 -15.34
N LYS A 464 1.16 -27.34 -16.54
CA LYS A 464 2.50 -27.94 -16.70
C LYS A 464 3.58 -27.11 -16.00
N VAL A 465 3.54 -25.77 -16.10
CA VAL A 465 4.44 -24.87 -15.33
C VAL A 465 4.32 -25.14 -13.84
N ILE A 466 3.10 -25.14 -13.29
CA ILE A 466 2.86 -25.38 -11.85
C ILE A 466 3.45 -26.74 -11.43
N SER A 467 3.12 -27.80 -12.18
CA SER A 467 3.56 -29.16 -11.84
C SER A 467 5.08 -29.33 -11.85
N LEU A 468 5.78 -28.71 -12.81
CA LEU A 468 7.23 -28.83 -12.93
C LEU A 468 7.96 -27.99 -11.87
N VAL A 469 7.40 -26.84 -11.48
CA VAL A 469 7.93 -26.02 -10.38
C VAL A 469 7.77 -26.74 -9.04
N GLU A 470 6.61 -27.36 -8.81
CA GLU A 470 6.37 -28.16 -7.60
C GLU A 470 7.30 -29.38 -7.52
N GLN A 471 7.58 -30.03 -8.65
CA GLN A 471 8.55 -31.12 -8.73
C GLN A 471 10.00 -30.65 -8.51
N ASP A 472 10.37 -29.47 -9.01
CA ASP A 472 11.70 -28.88 -8.84
C ASP A 472 11.94 -28.49 -7.38
N ASN A 473 10.98 -27.84 -6.72
CA ASN A 473 11.01 -27.57 -5.29
C ASN A 473 9.60 -27.49 -4.68
N PRO A 474 9.21 -28.44 -3.81
CA PRO A 474 7.87 -28.47 -3.20
C PRO A 474 7.53 -27.26 -2.34
N LYS A 475 8.53 -26.53 -1.81
CA LYS A 475 8.31 -25.29 -1.03
C LYS A 475 7.73 -24.16 -1.89
N LEU A 476 7.76 -24.27 -3.22
CA LEU A 476 7.22 -23.27 -4.15
C LEU A 476 5.72 -23.44 -4.40
N ASN A 477 5.11 -24.49 -3.85
CA ASN A 477 3.69 -24.74 -3.99
C ASN A 477 2.87 -23.57 -3.37
N GLY A 478 1.77 -23.20 -4.02
CA GLY A 478 0.89 -22.11 -3.58
C GLY A 478 1.27 -20.71 -4.07
N TYR A 479 2.54 -20.44 -4.42
CA TYR A 479 2.95 -19.12 -4.93
C TYR A 479 2.44 -18.81 -6.34
N LEU A 480 2.04 -19.83 -7.10
CA LEU A 480 1.50 -19.67 -8.46
C LEU A 480 -0.04 -19.73 -8.51
N ASP A 481 -0.68 -19.89 -7.36
CA ASP A 481 -2.13 -20.02 -7.26
C ASP A 481 -2.83 -18.73 -7.69
N ASN A 482 -3.94 -18.86 -8.40
CA ASN A 482 -4.79 -17.75 -8.85
C ASN A 482 -4.12 -16.69 -9.77
N LEU A 483 -2.86 -16.88 -10.19
CA LEU A 483 -2.19 -15.98 -11.13
C LEU A 483 -2.80 -16.06 -12.54
N PHE A 484 -3.01 -17.27 -13.05
CA PHE A 484 -3.56 -17.51 -14.37
C PHE A 484 -5.09 -17.71 -14.30
N PRO A 485 -5.89 -17.18 -15.26
CA PRO A 485 -5.49 -16.45 -16.47
C PRO A 485 -5.32 -14.93 -16.27
N LYS A 486 -5.66 -14.38 -15.09
CA LYS A 486 -5.79 -12.93 -14.88
C LYS A 486 -4.50 -12.17 -15.17
N ALA A 487 -3.37 -12.59 -14.59
CA ALA A 487 -2.08 -11.94 -14.75
C ALA A 487 -1.59 -12.03 -16.21
N PHE A 488 -1.79 -13.18 -16.88
CA PHE A 488 -1.42 -13.32 -18.29
C PHE A 488 -2.30 -12.45 -19.21
N ILE A 489 -3.59 -12.30 -18.92
CA ILE A 489 -4.47 -11.39 -19.65
C ILE A 489 -4.04 -9.93 -19.46
N SER A 490 -3.67 -9.54 -18.23
CA SER A 490 -3.09 -8.21 -17.94
C SER A 490 -1.83 -8.00 -18.77
N PHE A 491 -0.91 -8.97 -18.74
CA PHE A 491 0.26 -8.96 -19.63
C PHE A 491 -0.14 -8.87 -21.09
N CYS A 492 -1.17 -9.56 -21.57
CA CYS A 492 -1.52 -9.53 -22.99
C CYS A 492 -2.01 -8.16 -23.47
N ASN A 493 -2.68 -7.44 -22.58
CA ASN A 493 -3.30 -6.16 -22.90
C ASN A 493 -2.40 -4.95 -22.54
N SER A 494 -1.27 -5.15 -21.86
CA SER A 494 -0.42 -4.05 -21.38
C SER A 494 0.33 -3.31 -22.52
N PRO A 495 0.12 -2.02 -22.80
CA PRO A 495 0.98 -1.21 -23.68
C PRO A 495 2.47 -1.29 -23.43
N TYR A 496 2.86 -1.37 -22.16
CA TYR A 496 4.22 -1.05 -21.73
C TYR A 496 5.20 -2.21 -21.90
N VAL A 497 4.73 -3.35 -22.44
CA VAL A 497 5.61 -4.47 -22.77
C VAL A 497 6.53 -4.07 -23.91
N LYS A 498 7.79 -3.79 -23.56
CA LYS A 498 8.86 -3.44 -24.48
C LYS A 498 9.54 -4.71 -25.01
N LYS A 499 10.36 -4.54 -26.06
CA LYS A 499 11.24 -5.62 -26.56
C LYS A 499 12.20 -6.15 -25.48
N LYS A 500 12.60 -5.30 -24.53
CA LYS A 500 13.37 -5.69 -23.35
C LYS A 500 12.44 -5.71 -22.14
N PRO A 501 12.34 -6.81 -21.40
CA PRO A 501 11.56 -6.84 -20.16
C PRO A 501 12.28 -5.99 -19.10
N ASP A 502 11.52 -5.16 -18.40
CA ASP A 502 11.94 -4.31 -17.29
C ASP A 502 11.54 -4.88 -15.91
N SER A 503 10.69 -5.91 -15.88
CA SER A 503 10.32 -6.63 -14.66
C SER A 503 10.36 -8.16 -14.83
N LEU A 504 10.46 -8.87 -13.71
CA LEU A 504 10.40 -10.34 -13.65
C LEU A 504 9.10 -10.88 -14.26
N ASN A 505 7.97 -10.23 -13.98
CA ASN A 505 6.65 -10.59 -14.49
C ASN A 505 6.59 -10.54 -16.03
N ILE A 506 7.07 -9.43 -16.62
CA ILE A 506 7.07 -9.26 -18.07
C ILE A 506 8.03 -10.28 -18.73
N ALA A 507 9.17 -10.57 -18.11
CA ALA A 507 10.09 -11.59 -18.60
C ALA A 507 9.45 -12.99 -18.57
N ALA A 508 8.78 -13.36 -17.47
CA ALA A 508 8.11 -14.65 -17.32
C ALA A 508 7.06 -14.86 -18.41
N TRP A 509 6.14 -13.90 -18.58
CA TRP A 509 5.10 -14.02 -19.60
C TRP A 509 5.64 -13.92 -21.02
N SER A 510 6.73 -13.19 -21.25
CA SER A 510 7.41 -13.19 -22.54
C SER A 510 7.95 -14.58 -22.88
N ILE A 511 8.58 -15.28 -21.93
CA ILE A 511 9.03 -16.67 -22.15
C ILE A 511 7.83 -17.61 -22.32
N PHE A 512 6.76 -17.41 -21.56
CA PHE A 512 5.53 -18.18 -21.69
C PHE A 512 4.90 -18.07 -23.09
N LEU A 513 5.00 -16.91 -23.77
CA LEU A 513 4.60 -16.78 -25.18
C LEU A 513 5.34 -17.75 -26.10
N SER A 514 6.61 -18.03 -25.83
CA SER A 514 7.37 -19.01 -26.61
C SER A 514 6.97 -20.45 -26.32
N LEU A 515 6.50 -20.74 -25.11
CA LEU A 515 5.92 -22.05 -24.76
C LEU A 515 4.59 -22.28 -25.49
N ILE A 516 3.77 -21.23 -25.63
CA ILE A 516 2.50 -21.30 -26.38
C ILE A 516 2.76 -21.46 -27.88
N ASP A 517 3.75 -20.74 -28.42
CA ASP A 517 4.07 -20.76 -29.86
C ASP A 517 4.78 -22.06 -30.29
N ASN A 518 5.45 -22.75 -29.36
CA ASN A 518 6.14 -24.01 -29.62
C ASN A 518 6.04 -24.96 -28.42
N GLU A 519 5.16 -25.95 -28.51
CA GLU A 519 4.88 -26.91 -27.42
C GLU A 519 6.03 -27.91 -27.15
N ASN A 520 7.03 -27.99 -28.04
CA ASN A 520 8.19 -28.91 -27.90
C ASN A 520 9.39 -28.30 -27.15
N ASN A 521 9.17 -27.25 -26.36
CA ASN A 521 10.22 -26.64 -25.56
C ASN A 521 10.64 -27.55 -24.38
N ASN A 522 11.91 -27.44 -23.98
CA ASN A 522 12.47 -28.16 -22.84
C ASN A 522 11.70 -27.82 -21.55
N ASP A 523 11.48 -28.82 -20.68
CA ASP A 523 10.82 -28.67 -19.38
C ASP A 523 11.52 -27.60 -18.50
N GLU A 524 12.83 -27.41 -18.67
CA GLU A 524 13.61 -26.33 -18.05
C GLU A 524 13.04 -24.92 -18.34
N ILE A 525 12.42 -24.70 -19.50
CA ILE A 525 11.82 -23.41 -19.87
C ILE A 525 10.50 -23.18 -19.13
N TYR A 526 9.74 -24.24 -18.87
CA TYR A 526 8.54 -24.17 -18.04
C TYR A 526 8.90 -23.80 -16.60
N ILE A 527 9.92 -24.45 -16.04
CA ILE A 527 10.45 -24.14 -14.71
C ILE A 527 10.91 -22.68 -14.65
N LEU A 528 11.64 -22.20 -15.67
CA LEU A 528 12.10 -20.81 -15.76
C LEU A 528 10.95 -19.80 -15.67
N VAL A 529 9.83 -20.04 -16.37
CA VAL A 529 8.64 -19.18 -16.28
C VAL A 529 8.10 -19.14 -14.85
N GLY A 530 7.92 -20.30 -14.23
CA GLY A 530 7.36 -20.39 -12.89
C GLY A 530 8.25 -19.73 -11.83
N LEU A 531 9.56 -19.97 -11.87
CA LEU A 531 10.52 -19.37 -10.93
C LEU A 531 10.56 -17.84 -11.04
N LEU A 532 10.44 -17.26 -12.24
CA LEU A 532 10.35 -15.81 -12.44
C LEU A 532 9.06 -15.23 -11.83
N LEU A 533 7.93 -15.94 -11.97
CA LEU A 533 6.66 -15.54 -11.35
C LEU A 533 6.73 -15.61 -9.83
N VAL A 534 7.27 -16.69 -9.26
CA VAL A 534 7.42 -16.81 -7.80
C VAL A 534 8.34 -15.72 -7.25
N ALA A 535 9.46 -15.43 -7.91
CA ALA A 535 10.34 -14.34 -7.51
C ALA A 535 9.64 -12.97 -7.55
N HIS A 536 8.76 -12.74 -8.53
CA HIS A 536 7.96 -11.53 -8.61
C HIS A 536 6.93 -11.43 -7.46
N GLU A 537 6.22 -12.50 -7.15
CA GLU A 537 5.26 -12.55 -6.05
C GLU A 537 5.92 -12.31 -4.70
N LEU A 538 7.05 -12.98 -4.43
CA LEU A 538 7.84 -12.78 -3.22
C LEU A 538 8.34 -11.33 -3.10
N ARG A 539 8.81 -10.73 -4.20
CA ARG A 539 9.22 -9.31 -4.23
C ARG A 539 8.04 -8.41 -3.84
N ASN A 540 6.88 -8.59 -4.47
CA ASN A 540 5.74 -7.68 -4.28
C ASN A 540 5.11 -7.82 -2.88
N ARG A 541 5.13 -9.01 -2.27
CA ARG A 541 4.60 -9.23 -0.91
C ARG A 541 5.22 -8.30 0.13
N TYR A 542 6.47 -7.91 -0.06
CA TYR A 542 7.23 -7.12 0.93
C TYR A 542 7.36 -5.64 0.62
N ILE A 543 6.78 -5.19 -0.50
CA ILE A 543 6.81 -3.80 -0.95
C ILE A 543 5.43 -3.20 -0.76
N HIS A 544 5.33 -2.27 0.18
CA HIS A 544 4.09 -1.54 0.40
C HIS A 544 4.01 -0.34 -0.57
N PRO A 545 2.88 -0.12 -1.27
CA PRO A 545 2.72 1.01 -2.21
C PRO A 545 2.95 2.38 -1.54
N PHE A 546 2.39 2.56 -0.34
CA PHE A 546 2.35 3.85 0.37
C PHE A 546 3.33 4.00 1.54
N LYS A 547 4.14 2.97 1.84
CA LYS A 547 5.12 3.04 2.94
C LYS A 547 6.51 2.93 2.35
N SER A 548 7.40 3.83 2.78
CA SER A 548 8.82 3.75 2.41
C SER A 548 9.58 2.66 3.17
N SER A 549 8.98 2.14 4.26
CA SER A 549 9.45 0.99 5.02
C SER A 549 8.99 -0.33 4.40
N LEU A 550 9.86 -1.33 4.46
CA LEU A 550 9.55 -2.69 4.02
C LEU A 550 8.57 -3.37 4.99
N ILE A 551 7.69 -4.21 4.46
CA ILE A 551 6.82 -5.06 5.29
C ILE A 551 7.70 -6.11 5.98
N GLN A 552 7.45 -6.40 7.26
CA GLN A 552 8.23 -7.38 8.01
C GLN A 552 8.13 -8.78 7.38
N LEU A 553 9.21 -9.56 7.50
CA LEU A 553 9.25 -10.92 6.98
C LEU A 553 8.28 -11.81 7.76
N GLU A 554 7.42 -12.52 7.04
CA GLU A 554 6.46 -13.45 7.66
C GLU A 554 7.13 -14.78 8.02
N ASP A 555 8.09 -15.21 7.21
CA ASP A 555 8.75 -16.51 7.28
C ASP A 555 10.20 -16.41 6.79
N GLU A 556 11.16 -16.78 7.66
CA GLU A 556 12.59 -16.76 7.36
C GLU A 556 12.98 -17.75 6.24
N ASP A 557 12.24 -18.85 6.07
CA ASP A 557 12.47 -19.82 5.01
C ASP A 557 12.37 -19.18 3.61
N GLN A 558 11.67 -18.05 3.48
CA GLN A 558 11.53 -17.34 2.22
C GLN A 558 12.84 -16.74 1.71
N ILE A 559 13.79 -16.46 2.61
CA ILE A 559 15.14 -16.01 2.23
C ILE A 559 15.88 -17.14 1.52
N ASP A 560 15.80 -18.36 2.06
CA ASP A 560 16.42 -19.53 1.43
C ASP A 560 15.72 -19.91 0.12
N ILE A 561 14.40 -19.73 0.06
CA ILE A 561 13.62 -19.91 -1.17
C ILE A 561 14.11 -18.93 -2.26
N ILE A 562 14.23 -17.63 -1.97
CA ILE A 562 14.65 -16.69 -3.01
C ILE A 562 16.11 -16.89 -3.43
N ARG A 563 16.97 -17.32 -2.50
CA ARG A 563 18.37 -17.69 -2.78
C ARG A 563 18.42 -18.88 -3.74
N TYR A 564 17.65 -19.94 -3.45
CA TYR A 564 17.47 -21.09 -4.35
C TYR A 564 16.97 -20.68 -5.73
N ILE A 565 15.87 -19.92 -5.77
CA ILE A 565 15.26 -19.45 -7.02
C ILE A 565 16.28 -18.68 -7.85
N THR A 566 17.04 -17.79 -7.22
CA THR A 566 18.04 -16.96 -7.90
C THR A 566 19.12 -17.81 -8.55
N TYR A 567 19.74 -18.74 -7.83
CA TYR A 567 20.76 -19.62 -8.42
C TYR A 567 20.19 -20.53 -9.50
N ARG A 568 18.97 -21.05 -9.30
CA ARG A 568 18.29 -21.89 -10.29
C ARG A 568 17.98 -21.12 -11.56
N LEU A 569 17.44 -19.90 -11.44
CA LEU A 569 17.16 -18.99 -12.56
C LEU A 569 18.42 -18.67 -13.37
N VAL A 570 19.50 -18.30 -12.67
CA VAL A 570 20.78 -17.98 -13.33
C VAL A 570 21.30 -19.19 -14.09
N ASN A 571 21.30 -20.37 -13.48
CA ASN A 571 21.69 -21.63 -14.14
C ASN A 571 20.84 -21.92 -15.39
N LEU A 572 19.52 -21.79 -15.29
CA LEU A 572 18.60 -22.06 -16.41
C LEU A 572 18.82 -21.09 -17.57
N ILE A 573 19.02 -19.80 -17.30
CA ILE A 573 19.26 -18.78 -18.32
C ILE A 573 20.62 -18.99 -19.01
N ILE A 574 21.66 -19.39 -18.29
CA ILE A 574 22.98 -19.66 -18.88
C ILE A 574 22.93 -20.88 -19.81
N ARG A 575 22.26 -21.96 -19.38
CA ARG A 575 22.28 -23.25 -20.09
C ARG A 575 21.40 -23.23 -21.33
N ASN A 576 20.23 -22.59 -21.25
CA ASN A 576 19.24 -22.63 -22.29
C ASN A 576 19.42 -21.51 -23.33
N GLU A 577 18.97 -21.79 -24.55
CA GLU A 577 18.77 -20.80 -25.60
C GLU A 577 17.37 -20.95 -26.17
N LEU A 578 16.66 -19.84 -26.31
CA LEU A 578 15.38 -19.76 -27.00
C LEU A 578 15.53 -18.92 -28.26
N LYS A 579 14.96 -19.42 -29.35
CA LYS A 579 14.82 -18.71 -30.63
C LYS A 579 13.35 -18.78 -31.01
N GLY A 580 12.75 -17.64 -31.37
CA GLY A 580 11.32 -17.57 -31.69
C GLY A 580 10.72 -16.23 -31.30
N THR A 581 9.43 -16.24 -30.93
CA THR A 581 8.65 -15.09 -30.41
C THR A 581 9.40 -14.34 -29.31
N THR A 582 10.00 -15.08 -28.39
CA THR A 582 10.96 -14.58 -27.42
C THR A 582 12.29 -15.26 -27.69
N SER A 583 13.32 -14.46 -27.88
CA SER A 583 14.68 -14.96 -27.91
C SER A 583 15.28 -14.81 -26.52
N MET A 584 15.79 -15.91 -26.00
CA MET A 584 16.64 -15.92 -24.82
C MET A 584 18.00 -16.40 -25.29
N SER A 585 18.95 -15.50 -25.32
CA SER A 585 20.32 -15.87 -25.65
C SER A 585 21.19 -15.33 -24.53
N TYR A 586 21.89 -16.24 -23.88
CA TYR A 586 22.92 -15.83 -22.96
C TYR A 586 24.06 -15.19 -23.76
N LYS A 587 24.17 -13.86 -23.65
CA LYS A 587 25.06 -13.04 -24.51
C LYS A 587 26.55 -13.33 -24.36
N TYR A 588 26.93 -14.11 -23.34
CA TYR A 588 28.32 -14.33 -22.94
C TYR A 588 28.77 -15.78 -23.12
N LYS A 589 28.02 -16.58 -23.88
CA LYS A 589 28.45 -17.91 -24.36
C LYS A 589 29.58 -17.80 -25.40
#